data_AF-A0A8F4FSA6-F1
#
_entry.id   AF-A0A8F4FSA6-F1
#
_cell.length_a   1.000
_cell.length_b   1.000
_cell.length_c   1.000
_cell.angle_alpha   90.00
_cell.angle_beta   90.00
_cell.angle_gamma   90.00
#
_symmetry.space_group_name_H-M   'P 1'
#
loop_
_entity.id
_entity.type
_entity.pdbx_description
1 polymer ?
#
loop_
_entity_poly.entity_id
_entity_poly.type
_entity_poly.pdbx_seq_one_letter_code
_entity_poly.pdbx_strand_id
1 'polypeptide(L)'
;MKFDESAPDSPALAEWRERLASYLDSQESIEGLRSRQQPNPPWPEPDNPMLGYLLARAAEIAEAEGLQAAITWAAVHAWFESAIETRAAVIRDLGA
;
A
#
# COMPACT_ATOMS: atom_id res chain seq x y z
N MET A 1 9.03 8.60 11.23
CA MET A 1 8.72 9.73 10.33
C MET A 1 8.60 10.98 11.19
N LYS A 2 9.44 12.00 11.01
CA LYS A 2 9.30 13.25 11.77
C LYS A 2 8.18 14.07 11.14
N PHE A 3 7.16 14.40 11.92
CA PHE A 3 6.12 15.31 11.49
C PHE A 3 6.74 16.68 11.26
N ASP A 4 6.46 17.28 10.11
CA ASP A 4 6.85 18.64 9.80
C ASP A 4 6.05 19.58 10.74
N GLU A 5 6.74 20.18 11.71
CA GLU A 5 6.16 21.09 12.71
C GLU A 5 5.69 22.43 12.09
N SER A 6 5.86 22.64 10.78
CA SER A 6 5.58 23.91 10.11
C SER A 6 4.15 24.09 9.57
N ALA A 7 3.26 23.10 9.69
CA ALA A 7 1.84 23.27 9.33
C ALA A 7 1.07 23.94 10.49
N PRO A 8 0.67 25.22 10.37
CA PRO A 8 -0.08 25.90 11.42
C PRO A 8 -1.54 25.41 11.41
N ASP A 9 -2.02 25.03 12.59
CA ASP A 9 -3.44 24.95 12.97
C ASP A 9 -4.38 24.11 12.09
N SER A 10 -4.14 22.79 12.02
CA SER A 10 -5.25 21.87 11.78
C SER A 10 -5.90 21.51 13.12
N PRO A 11 -7.16 21.91 13.39
CA PRO A 11 -7.87 21.54 14.61
C PRO A 11 -7.95 20.02 14.80
N ALA A 12 -8.05 19.29 13.68
CA ALA A 12 -8.01 17.83 13.68
C ALA A 12 -6.63 17.29 14.12
N LEU A 13 -5.52 17.92 13.71
CA LEU A 13 -4.21 17.56 14.23
C LEU A 13 -4.10 17.88 15.72
N ALA A 14 -4.60 19.02 16.20
CA ALA A 14 -4.57 19.34 17.63
C ALA A 14 -5.35 18.33 18.48
N GLU A 15 -6.52 17.90 18.01
CA GLU A 15 -7.38 16.94 18.71
C GLU A 15 -6.82 15.51 18.68
N TRP A 16 -6.24 15.08 17.56
CA TRP A 16 -5.89 13.69 17.33
C TRP A 16 -4.39 13.39 17.45
N ARG A 17 -3.51 14.39 17.62
CA ARG A 17 -2.05 14.22 17.64
C ARG A 17 -1.57 13.14 18.61
N GLU A 18 -2.00 13.17 19.86
CA GLU A 18 -1.56 12.18 20.86
C GLU A 18 -2.08 10.77 20.55
N ARG A 19 -3.34 10.65 20.12
CA ARG A 19 -3.94 9.36 19.73
C ARG A 19 -3.28 8.80 18.47
N LEU A 20 -2.97 9.66 17.50
CA LEU A 20 -2.26 9.31 16.28
C LEU A 20 -0.81 8.93 16.56
N ALA A 21 -0.11 9.69 17.41
CA ALA A 21 1.25 9.36 17.81
C ALA A 21 1.30 8.00 18.52
N SER A 22 0.40 7.77 19.48
CA SER A 22 0.29 6.49 20.17
C SER A 22 -0.10 5.33 19.24
N TYR A 23 -1.03 5.57 18.31
CA TYR A 23 -1.42 4.57 17.30
C TYR A 23 -0.25 4.24 16.36
N LEU A 24 0.49 5.24 15.89
CA LEU A 24 1.64 5.07 15.01
C LEU A 24 2.84 4.44 15.73
N ASP A 25 3.06 4.77 17.01
CA ASP A 25 4.06 4.12 17.87
C ASP A 25 3.68 2.67 18.21
N SER A 26 2.39 2.35 18.22
CA SER A 26 1.89 0.97 18.36
C SER A 26 1.98 0.16 17.06
N GLN A 27 2.21 0.82 15.92
CA GLN A 27 2.53 0.11 14.69
C GLN A 27 3.97 -0.38 14.78
N GLU A 28 4.16 -1.65 14.43
CA GLU A 28 5.50 -2.20 14.29
C GLU A 28 6.29 -1.38 13.25
N SER A 29 7.61 -1.26 13.43
CA SER A 29 8.45 -0.54 12.47
C SER A 29 8.21 -1.06 11.05
N ILE A 30 8.32 -0.18 10.06
CA ILE A 30 8.13 -0.55 8.65
C ILE A 30 9.07 -1.70 8.26
N GLU A 31 10.28 -1.71 8.81
CA GLU A 31 11.25 -2.79 8.68
C GLU A 31 10.75 -4.10 9.31
N GLY A 32 10.12 -4.04 10.48
CA GLY A 32 9.46 -5.19 11.12
C GLY A 32 8.32 -5.74 10.28
N LEU A 33 7.43 -4.89 9.78
CA LEU A 33 6.31 -5.28 8.92
C LEU A 33 6.75 -5.90 7.59
N ARG A 34 7.88 -5.44 7.02
CA ARG A 34 8.50 -6.01 5.81
C ARG A 34 9.22 -7.33 6.06
N SER A 35 9.68 -7.55 7.29
CA SER A 35 10.35 -8.81 7.69
C SER A 35 9.35 -9.93 8.04
N ARG A 36 8.09 -9.56 8.33
CA ARG A 36 7.02 -10.54 8.48
C ARG A 36 6.88 -11.30 7.16
N GLN A 37 6.81 -12.63 7.26
CA GLN A 37 6.27 -13.43 6.18
C GLN A 37 4.86 -12.91 5.95
N GLN A 38 4.67 -12.14 4.87
CA GLN A 38 3.37 -11.58 4.59
C GLN A 38 2.39 -12.74 4.52
N PRO A 39 1.24 -12.68 5.21
CA PRO A 39 0.28 -13.77 5.20
C PRO A 39 -0.26 -13.88 3.78
N ASN A 40 0.36 -14.74 2.95
CA ASN A 40 0.12 -14.89 1.51
C ASN A 40 -0.73 -13.75 0.91
N PRO A 41 -0.19 -12.55 0.69
CA PRO A 41 -0.82 -11.63 -0.23
C PRO A 41 -0.67 -12.25 -1.60
N PRO A 42 -1.65 -12.07 -2.49
CA PRO A 42 -1.77 -12.89 -3.66
C PRO A 42 -0.53 -12.93 -4.55
N TRP A 43 0.33 -11.89 -4.62
CA TRP A 43 1.51 -11.98 -5.50
C TRP A 43 2.79 -11.30 -5.01
N PRO A 44 3.75 -12.09 -4.50
CA PRO A 44 5.19 -11.82 -4.60
C PRO A 44 5.87 -12.59 -5.76
N GLU A 45 5.13 -13.46 -6.46
CA GLU A 45 5.67 -14.28 -7.55
C GLU A 45 5.91 -13.41 -8.81
N PRO A 46 7.13 -13.41 -9.37
CA PRO A 46 7.46 -12.63 -10.58
C PRO A 46 6.66 -13.02 -11.82
N ASP A 47 6.05 -14.21 -11.84
CA ASP A 47 5.29 -14.74 -12.96
C ASP A 47 3.79 -14.41 -12.92
N ASN A 48 3.34 -13.65 -11.91
CA ASN A 48 1.94 -13.26 -11.85
C ASN A 48 1.53 -12.38 -13.05
N PRO A 49 0.49 -12.77 -13.82
CA PRO A 49 0.07 -12.00 -14.98
C PRO A 49 -0.43 -10.59 -14.64
N MET A 50 -1.03 -10.38 -13.46
CA MET A 50 -1.48 -9.05 -13.03
C MET A 50 -0.28 -8.14 -12.70
N LEU A 51 0.74 -8.67 -12.01
CA LEU A 51 1.99 -7.96 -11.77
C LEU A 51 2.69 -7.60 -13.08
N GLY A 52 2.77 -8.53 -14.03
CA GLY A 52 3.31 -8.27 -15.36
C GLY A 52 2.56 -7.14 -16.09
N TYR A 53 1.23 -7.16 -16.04
CA TYR A 53 0.40 -6.09 -16.59
C TYR A 53 0.65 -4.74 -15.92
N LEU A 54 0.66 -4.69 -14.58
CA LEU A 54 0.87 -3.45 -13.82
C LEU A 54 2.24 -2.85 -14.14
N LEU A 55 3.29 -3.66 -14.26
CA LEU A 55 4.62 -3.19 -14.65
C LEU A 55 4.65 -2.64 -16.08
N ALA A 56 4.05 -3.34 -17.04
CA ALA A 56 3.96 -2.88 -18.42
C ALA A 56 3.20 -1.55 -18.52
N ARG A 57 2.07 -1.43 -17.82
CA ARG A 57 1.28 -0.20 -17.82
C ARG A 57 1.98 0.95 -17.10
N ALA A 58 2.70 0.67 -16.02
CA ALA A 58 3.51 1.68 -15.35
C ALA A 58 4.64 2.20 -16.26
N ALA A 59 5.25 1.34 -17.10
CA ALA A 59 6.24 1.77 -18.08
C ALA A 59 5.65 2.75 -19.10
N GLU A 60 4.45 2.48 -19.63
CA GLU A 60 3.74 3.39 -20.54
C GLU A 60 3.45 4.75 -19.87
N ILE A 61 3.03 4.75 -18.60
CA ILE A 61 2.80 5.98 -17.83
C ILE A 61 4.11 6.72 -17.59
N ALA A 62 5.22 6.01 -17.37
CA ALA A 62 6.52 6.64 -17.15
C ALA A 62 6.98 7.42 -18.38
N GLU A 63 6.71 6.88 -19.58
CA GLU A 63 7.00 7.56 -20.85
C GLU A 63 6.10 8.79 -21.08
N ALA A 64 4.81 8.69 -20.75
CA ALA A 64 3.84 9.75 -21.02
C ALA A 64 3.82 10.88 -19.96
N GLU A 65 3.95 10.52 -18.68
CA GLU A 65 3.65 11.38 -17.53
C GLU A 65 4.81 11.44 -16.51
N GLY A 66 5.84 10.61 -16.70
CA GLY A 66 7.04 10.59 -15.88
C GLY A 66 7.04 9.54 -14.78
N LEU A 67 8.24 9.25 -14.28
CA LEU A 67 8.50 8.14 -13.36
C LEU A 67 7.71 8.23 -12.04
N GLN A 68 7.51 9.43 -11.50
CA GLN A 68 6.79 9.60 -10.24
C GLN A 68 5.30 9.27 -10.39
N ALA A 69 4.68 9.61 -11.52
CA ALA A 69 3.30 9.24 -11.83
C ALA A 69 3.16 7.72 -11.99
N ALA A 70 4.10 7.10 -12.71
CA ALA A 70 4.14 5.65 -12.89
C ALA A 70 4.25 4.87 -11.57
N ILE A 71 5.18 5.26 -10.69
CA ILE A 71 5.36 4.61 -9.39
C ILE A 71 4.11 4.77 -8.52
N THR A 72 3.54 5.96 -8.49
CA THR A 72 2.31 6.24 -7.73
C THR A 72 1.16 5.38 -8.24
N TRP A 73 1.00 5.31 -9.56
CA TRP A 73 -0.03 4.49 -10.19
C TRP A 73 0.15 3.00 -9.85
N ALA A 74 1.36 2.46 -10.02
CA ALA A 74 1.66 1.05 -9.78
C ALA A 74 1.40 0.67 -8.31
N ALA A 75 1.84 1.50 -7.36
CA ALA A 75 1.64 1.25 -5.94
C ALA A 75 0.15 1.24 -5.54
N VAL A 76 -0.63 2.20 -6.05
CA VAL A 76 -2.08 2.28 -5.79
C VAL A 76 -2.81 1.06 -6.35
N HIS A 77 -2.52 0.66 -7.59
CA HIS A 77 -3.25 -0.42 -8.24
C HIS A 77 -2.84 -1.79 -7.73
N ALA A 78 -1.56 -2.01 -7.41
CA ALA A 78 -1.11 -3.25 -6.76
C ALA A 78 -1.83 -3.51 -5.42
N TRP A 79 -2.10 -2.44 -4.65
CA TRP A 79 -2.89 -2.53 -3.42
C TRP A 79 -4.33 -2.96 -3.68
N PHE A 80 -5.01 -2.33 -4.64
CA PHE A 80 -6.40 -2.65 -4.97
C PHE A 80 -6.57 -4.08 -5.51
N GLU A 81 -5.73 -4.50 -6.45
CA GLU A 81 -5.78 -5.84 -7.03
C GLU A 81 -5.57 -6.92 -5.97
N SER A 82 -4.62 -6.70 -5.05
CA SER A 82 -4.36 -7.63 -3.95
C SER A 82 -5.58 -7.79 -3.02
N ALA A 83 -6.32 -6.70 -2.77
CA ALA A 83 -7.52 -6.73 -1.95
C ALA A 83 -8.69 -7.47 -2.63
N ILE A 84 -8.88 -7.29 -3.94
CA ILE A 84 -9.90 -7.98 -4.74
C ILE A 84 -9.69 -9.49 -4.68
N GLU A 85 -8.46 -9.94 -4.90
CA GLU A 85 -8.16 -11.37 -4.92
C GLU A 85 -8.23 -12.02 -3.54
N THR A 86 -7.75 -11.33 -2.49
CA THR A 86 -7.92 -11.79 -1.10
C THR A 86 -9.40 -12.01 -0.78
N ARG A 87 -10.25 -11.06 -1.16
CA ARG A 87 -11.70 -11.19 -0.96
C ARG A 87 -12.28 -12.34 -1.76
N ALA A 88 -11.84 -12.54 -3.00
CA ALA A 88 -12.29 -13.65 -3.83
C ALA A 88 -11.88 -15.01 -3.24
N ALA A 89 -10.67 -15.12 -2.65
CA ALA A 89 -10.21 -16.32 -1.97
C ALA A 89 -11.09 -16.65 -0.74
N VAL A 90 -11.33 -15.66 0.13
CA VAL A 90 -12.22 -15.83 1.30
C VAL A 90 -13.62 -16.29 0.89
N ILE A 91 -14.18 -15.74 -0.20
CA ILE A 91 -15.49 -16.18 -0.71
C ILE A 91 -15.47 -17.64 -1.17
N ARG A 92 -14.40 -18.09 -1.86
CA ARG A 92 -14.26 -19.49 -2.27
C ARG A 92 -14.17 -20.42 -1.08
N ASP A 93 -13.39 -20.07 -0.07
CA ASP A 93 -13.17 -20.90 1.11
C ASP A 93 -14.43 -21.01 2.00
N LEU A 94 -15.30 -19.99 1.99
CA LEU A 94 -16.58 -19.99 2.71
C LEU A 94 -17.75 -20.62 1.92
N GLY A 95 -17.57 -20.82 0.61
CA GLY A 95 -18.59 -21.37 -0.29
C GLY A 95 -18.37 -22.84 -0.68
N ALA A 96 -17.32 -23.49 -0.17
CA ALA A 96 -16.93 -24.88 -0.44
C ALA A 96 -17.33 -25.85 0.68
#